data_AF-A0A8T2ITN8-F1
#
_entry.id   AF-A0A8T2ITN8-F1
#
_cell.length_a   1.000
_cell.length_b   1.000
_cell.length_c   1.000
_cell.angle_alpha   90.00
_cell.angle_beta   90.00
_cell.angle_gamma   90.00
#
_symmetry.space_group_name_H-M   'P 1'
#
loop_
_entity.id
_entity.type
_entity.pdbx_description
1 polymer ?
#
loop_
_entity_poly.entity_id
_entity_poly.type
_entity_poly.pdbx_seq_one_letter_code
_entity_poly.pdbx_strand_id
1 'polypeptide(L)'
;MGKYSTNSKRILTKLKQQGIGNVIFTDCARDKNIKQVVPAITKLIGSSQRFQRAENAETCIMVIGVPNVGKSSLINALRRLHLRKGKASRVGGEPGITRAVLTRIQVSESPLLYLFDTPGVLSPRIESVETGMKLALCGTILDHLVGEDIMANYLLYTLNQQQQYR
;
A
#
# COMPACT_ATOMS: atom_id res chain seq x y z
N MET A 1 3.17 -20.81 15.14
CA MET A 1 3.83 -20.90 13.81
C MET A 1 2.81 -21.00 12.65
N GLY A 2 1.69 -20.23 12.68
CA GLY A 2 0.57 -20.41 11.73
C GLY A 2 -0.25 -19.15 11.43
N LYS A 3 0.35 -18.08 10.89
CA LYS A 3 -0.38 -16.82 10.59
C LYS A 3 -0.42 -16.43 9.11
N TYR A 4 0.28 -17.13 8.21
CA TYR A 4 0.47 -16.70 6.82
C TYR A 4 0.31 -17.85 5.84
N SER A 5 -0.39 -17.58 4.73
CA SER A 5 -0.52 -18.53 3.60
C SER A 5 0.84 -18.85 2.98
N THR A 6 0.93 -19.96 2.24
CA THR A 6 2.15 -20.37 1.51
C THR A 6 2.73 -19.23 0.65
N ASN A 7 1.85 -18.48 -0.04
CA ASN A 7 2.25 -17.31 -0.83
C ASN A 7 2.80 -16.17 0.03
N SER A 8 2.17 -15.90 1.17
CA SER A 8 2.62 -14.86 2.10
C SER A 8 4.01 -15.18 2.66
N LYS A 9 4.29 -16.46 2.96
CA LYS A 9 5.63 -16.91 3.38
C LYS A 9 6.67 -16.68 2.29
N ARG A 10 6.35 -17.01 1.03
CA ARG A 10 7.26 -16.77 -0.11
C ARG A 10 7.60 -15.29 -0.29
N ILE A 11 6.60 -14.42 -0.16
CA ILE A 11 6.79 -12.96 -0.23
C ILE A 11 7.72 -12.48 0.90
N LEU A 12 7.47 -12.91 2.13
CA LEU A 12 8.29 -12.55 3.29
C LEU A 12 9.75 -12.96 3.12
N THR A 13 10.02 -14.17 2.62
CA THR A 13 11.38 -14.63 2.35
C THR A 13 12.09 -13.74 1.33
N LYS A 14 11.42 -13.40 0.22
CA LYS A 14 11.98 -12.54 -0.83
C LYS A 14 12.26 -11.13 -0.32
N LEU A 15 11.32 -10.52 0.39
CA LEU A 15 11.49 -9.19 0.98
C LEU A 15 12.62 -9.15 2.01
N LYS A 16 12.75 -10.21 2.83
CA LYS A 16 13.85 -10.33 3.79
C LYS A 16 15.21 -10.39 3.10
N GLN A 17 15.32 -11.12 1.98
CA GLN A 17 16.55 -11.16 1.17
C GLN A 17 16.90 -9.78 0.57
N GLN A 18 15.90 -8.93 0.35
CA GLN A 18 16.06 -7.54 -0.10
C GLN A 18 16.30 -6.54 1.05
N GLY A 19 16.49 -7.03 2.30
CA GLY A 19 16.71 -6.18 3.47
C GLY A 19 15.43 -5.58 4.07
N ILE A 20 14.24 -5.94 3.57
CA ILE A 20 12.95 -5.44 4.07
C ILE A 20 12.45 -6.39 5.17
N GLY A 21 12.66 -6.00 6.43
CA GLY A 21 12.29 -6.80 7.61
C GLY A 21 10.91 -6.49 8.21
N ASN A 22 10.39 -5.27 8.03
CA ASN A 22 9.15 -4.82 8.66
C ASN A 22 7.98 -4.92 7.67
N VAL A 23 7.30 -6.07 7.66
CA VAL A 23 6.19 -6.33 6.74
C VAL A 23 4.92 -6.65 7.53
N ILE A 24 3.84 -5.93 7.21
CA ILE A 24 2.51 -6.14 7.79
C ILE A 24 1.53 -6.34 6.63
N PHE A 25 0.91 -7.52 6.56
CA PHE A 25 -0.17 -7.76 5.62
C PHE A 25 -1.47 -7.16 6.17
N THR A 26 -2.09 -6.26 5.42
CA THR A 26 -3.29 -5.53 5.83
C THR A 26 -4.43 -5.70 4.82
N ASP A 27 -5.67 -5.49 5.28
CA ASP A 27 -6.85 -5.37 4.44
C ASP A 27 -7.56 -4.08 4.86
N CYS A 28 -7.49 -3.03 4.04
CA CYS A 28 -8.08 -1.73 4.35
C CYS A 28 -9.61 -1.72 4.20
N ALA A 29 -10.19 -2.67 3.46
CA ALA A 29 -11.63 -2.79 3.31
C ALA A 29 -12.27 -3.47 4.52
N ARG A 30 -11.56 -4.43 5.13
CA ARG A 30 -12.02 -5.18 6.32
C ARG A 30 -11.33 -4.78 7.62
N ASP A 31 -10.53 -3.72 7.61
CA ASP A 31 -9.71 -3.26 8.73
C ASP A 31 -8.75 -4.29 9.34
N LYS A 32 -8.42 -5.35 8.59
CA LYS A 32 -7.60 -6.45 9.09
C LYS A 32 -6.16 -5.96 9.28
N ASN A 33 -5.62 -6.15 10.48
CA ASN A 33 -4.25 -5.81 10.87
C ASN A 33 -3.87 -4.31 10.75
N ILE A 34 -4.79 -3.41 10.35
CA ILE A 34 -4.50 -1.97 10.16
C ILE A 34 -4.04 -1.32 11.49
N LYS A 35 -4.65 -1.70 12.61
CA LYS A 35 -4.29 -1.19 13.95
C LYS A 35 -2.85 -1.52 14.37
N GLN A 36 -2.20 -2.49 13.73
CA GLN A 36 -0.82 -2.86 14.05
C GLN A 36 0.20 -1.89 13.42
N VAL A 37 -0.21 -1.10 12.43
CA VAL A 37 0.67 -0.19 11.68
C VAL A 37 1.20 0.94 12.57
N VAL A 38 0.35 1.60 13.36
CA VAL A 38 0.78 2.70 14.26
C VAL A 38 1.78 2.20 15.31
N PRO A 39 1.50 1.12 16.08
CA PRO A 39 2.49 0.57 17.03
C PRO A 39 3.81 0.15 16.37
N ALA A 40 3.78 -0.43 15.17
CA ALA A 40 4.99 -0.81 14.44
C ALA A 40 5.83 0.42 14.07
N ILE A 41 5.18 1.46 13.55
CA ILE A 41 5.81 2.75 13.25
C ILE A 41 6.43 3.36 14.51
N THR A 42 5.67 3.42 15.61
CA THR A 42 6.13 3.97 16.89
C THR A 42 7.37 3.23 17.40
N LYS A 43 7.37 1.89 17.30
CA LYS A 43 8.53 1.07 17.67
C LYS A 43 9.75 1.37 16.81
N LEU A 44 9.58 1.48 15.48
CA LEU A 44 10.67 1.76 14.56
C LEU A 44 11.29 3.14 14.80
N ILE A 45 10.45 4.14 15.02
CA ILE A 45 10.91 5.51 15.33
C ILE A 45 11.59 5.53 16.70
N GLY A 46 11.03 4.87 17.71
CA GLY A 46 11.61 4.79 19.05
C GLY A 46 12.99 4.11 19.08
N SER A 47 13.22 3.15 18.18
CA SER A 47 14.54 2.50 18.01
C SER A 47 15.55 3.31 17.20
N SER A 48 15.12 4.38 16.52
CA SER A 48 16.01 5.22 15.72
C SER A 48 16.77 6.22 16.61
N GLN A 49 18.08 6.37 16.39
CA GLN A 49 18.90 7.39 17.05
C GLN A 49 18.60 8.76 16.43
N ARG A 50 17.52 9.42 16.87
CA ARG A 50 17.27 10.83 16.54
C ARG A 50 17.94 11.71 17.58
N PHE A 51 18.84 12.58 17.12
CA PHE A 51 19.61 13.54 17.92
C PHE A 51 18.75 14.57 18.69
N GLN A 52 17.46 14.66 18.38
CA GLN A 52 16.53 15.62 18.98
C GLN A 52 15.31 14.88 19.56
N ARG A 53 15.44 14.42 20.81
CA ARG A 53 14.30 13.99 21.62
C ARG A 53 13.62 15.22 22.20
N ALA A 54 12.90 15.96 21.36
CA ALA A 54 11.86 16.84 21.90
C ALA A 54 10.75 15.92 22.46
N GLU A 55 10.33 16.14 23.71
CA GLU A 55 9.37 15.29 24.44
C GLU A 55 8.02 15.13 23.71
N ASN A 56 7.73 15.95 22.70
CA ASN A 56 6.53 15.90 21.87
C ASN A 56 6.82 16.13 20.38
N ALA A 57 7.81 15.41 19.81
CA ALA A 57 8.08 15.51 18.38
C ALA A 57 6.94 14.90 17.56
N GLU A 58 6.18 15.75 16.85
CA GLU A 58 5.25 15.27 15.84
C GLU A 58 5.98 14.38 14.83
N THR A 59 5.36 13.26 14.47
CA THR A 59 5.91 12.37 13.45
C THR A 59 5.16 12.58 12.15
N CYS A 60 5.90 12.89 11.09
CA CYS A 60 5.38 12.97 9.74
C CYS A 60 5.96 11.84 8.87
N ILE A 61 5.09 11.07 8.21
CA ILE A 61 5.48 9.92 7.37
C ILE A 61 4.86 10.04 6.00
N MET A 62 5.64 9.74 4.97
CA MET A 62 5.16 9.70 3.59
C MET A 62 4.73 8.28 3.21
N VAL A 63 3.52 8.13 2.67
CA VAL A 63 3.02 6.84 2.17
C VAL A 63 3.29 6.78 0.66
N ILE A 64 4.13 5.85 0.22
CA ILE A 64 4.53 5.68 -1.18
C ILE A 64 4.10 4.33 -1.76
N GLY A 65 4.05 4.25 -3.09
CA GLY A 65 3.71 3.03 -3.83
C GLY A 65 3.09 3.33 -5.20
N VAL A 66 2.94 2.31 -6.04
CA VAL A 66 2.38 2.46 -7.40
C VAL A 66 0.90 2.94 -7.35
N PRO A 67 0.32 3.40 -8.48
CA PRO A 67 -1.10 3.76 -8.52
C PRO A 67 -2.01 2.63 -8.03
N ASN A 68 -3.14 2.99 -7.42
CA ASN A 68 -4.21 2.07 -7.00
C ASN A 68 -3.87 0.96 -5.99
N VAL A 69 -2.66 0.93 -5.41
CA VAL A 69 -2.32 -0.02 -4.32
C VAL A 69 -3.04 0.22 -2.98
N GLY A 70 -3.87 1.26 -2.88
CA GLY A 70 -4.64 1.56 -1.66
C GLY A 70 -3.94 2.49 -0.65
N LYS A 71 -3.01 3.35 -1.08
CA LYS A 71 -2.33 4.35 -0.21
C LYS A 71 -3.34 5.24 0.55
N SER A 72 -4.23 5.90 -0.18
CA SER A 72 -5.29 6.75 0.39
C SER A 72 -6.28 5.96 1.24
N SER A 73 -6.58 4.71 0.87
CA SER A 73 -7.41 3.80 1.65
C SER A 73 -6.78 3.46 3.00
N LEU A 74 -5.47 3.21 3.04
CA LEU A 74 -4.72 2.96 4.26
C LEU A 74 -4.76 4.18 5.19
N ILE A 75 -4.52 5.37 4.66
CA ILE A 75 -4.56 6.63 5.44
C ILE A 75 -5.97 6.84 6.03
N ASN A 76 -7.01 6.68 5.22
CA ASN A 76 -8.39 6.83 5.68
C ASN A 76 -8.78 5.76 6.72
N ALA A 77 -8.32 4.52 6.55
CA ALA A 77 -8.55 3.45 7.52
C ALA A 77 -7.87 3.76 8.86
N LEU A 78 -6.61 4.21 8.84
CA LEU A 78 -5.90 4.61 10.05
C LEU A 78 -6.58 5.76 10.78
N ARG A 79 -6.96 6.81 10.03
CA ARG A 79 -7.69 7.96 10.57
C ARG A 79 -9.01 7.55 11.21
N ARG A 80 -9.78 6.69 10.56
CA ARG A 80 -11.06 6.18 11.09
C ARG A 80 -10.86 5.33 12.34
N LEU A 81 -9.87 4.44 12.36
CA LEU A 81 -9.66 3.50 13.46
C LEU A 81 -9.05 4.15 14.71
N HIS A 82 -8.19 5.14 14.56
CA HIS A 82 -7.49 5.77 15.69
C HIS A 82 -8.13 7.09 16.13
N LEU A 83 -8.67 7.88 15.20
CA LEU A 83 -9.27 9.18 15.52
C LEU A 83 -10.80 9.19 15.47
N ARG A 84 -11.43 8.12 14.96
CA ARG A 84 -12.89 8.06 14.71
C ARG A 84 -13.41 9.21 13.82
N LYS A 85 -12.54 9.77 12.96
CA LYS A 85 -12.87 10.83 12.00
C LYS A 85 -13.15 10.24 10.61
N GLY A 86 -13.89 10.98 9.78
CA GLY A 86 -14.28 10.56 8.41
C GLY A 86 -13.13 10.41 7.41
N LYS A 87 -13.43 10.34 6.11
CA LYS A 87 -12.39 10.29 5.07
C LYS A 87 -11.72 11.67 4.93
N ALA A 88 -10.40 11.67 4.78
CA ALA A 88 -9.60 12.87 4.54
C ALA A 88 -8.99 12.90 3.14
N SER A 89 -8.75 11.74 2.53
CA SER A 89 -8.28 11.62 1.15
C SER A 89 -9.34 10.98 0.23
N ARG A 90 -9.34 11.36 -1.04
CA ARG A 90 -10.21 10.79 -2.08
C ARG A 90 -9.74 9.38 -2.44
N VAL A 91 -10.67 8.47 -2.70
CA VAL A 91 -10.41 7.07 -3.07
C VAL A 91 -11.28 6.72 -4.26
N GLY A 92 -10.71 6.06 -5.27
CA GLY A 92 -11.42 5.50 -6.42
C GLY A 92 -10.51 4.55 -7.21
N GLY A 93 -11.06 3.94 -8.26
CA GLY A 93 -10.37 2.90 -9.05
C GLY A 93 -9.53 3.41 -10.21
N GLU A 94 -9.62 4.69 -10.57
CA GLU A 94 -8.85 5.26 -11.68
C GLU A 94 -7.42 5.62 -11.25
N PRO A 95 -6.39 5.22 -12.02
CA PRO A 95 -5.03 5.69 -11.80
C PRO A 95 -4.95 7.22 -11.82
N GLY A 96 -4.20 7.79 -10.87
CA GLY A 96 -3.94 9.24 -10.84
C GLY A 96 -4.96 10.09 -10.05
N ILE A 97 -5.88 9.48 -9.29
CA ILE A 97 -6.82 10.22 -8.41
C ILE A 97 -6.12 11.18 -7.45
N THR A 98 -5.01 10.73 -6.85
CA THR A 98 -4.14 11.60 -6.06
C THR A 98 -3.21 12.35 -7.00
N ARG A 99 -3.57 13.61 -7.34
CA ARG A 99 -2.86 14.44 -8.34
C ARG A 99 -1.75 15.32 -7.78
N ALA A 100 -1.70 15.50 -6.46
CA ALA A 100 -0.67 16.24 -5.75
C ALA A 100 -0.41 15.58 -4.39
N VAL A 101 0.76 15.82 -3.80
CA VAL A 101 0.99 15.47 -2.40
C VAL A 101 -0.02 16.28 -1.57
N LEU A 102 -0.97 15.59 -0.96
CA LEU A 102 -2.00 16.24 -0.16
C LEU A 102 -1.39 16.73 1.17
N THR A 103 -2.03 17.73 1.77
CA THR A 103 -1.69 18.25 3.10
C THR A 103 -1.53 17.11 4.11
N ARG A 104 -0.64 17.27 5.09
CA ARG A 104 -0.44 16.29 6.17
C ARG A 104 -1.77 15.87 6.82
N ILE A 105 -2.10 14.58 6.79
CA ILE A 105 -3.34 14.03 7.37
C ILE A 105 -3.02 13.44 8.73
N GLN A 106 -3.61 13.99 9.78
CA GLN A 106 -3.48 13.41 11.11
C GLN A 106 -4.16 12.04 11.17
N VAL A 107 -3.46 11.04 11.70
CA VAL A 107 -3.96 9.67 11.86
C VAL A 107 -3.85 9.13 13.29
N SER A 108 -3.14 9.82 14.19
CA SER A 108 -3.08 9.48 15.62
C SER A 108 -2.84 10.75 16.45
N GLU A 109 -3.43 10.81 17.65
CA GLU A 109 -3.26 11.89 18.64
C GLU A 109 -2.12 11.59 19.61
N SER A 110 -1.98 10.32 20.03
CA SER A 110 -0.90 9.87 20.92
C SER A 110 -0.37 8.51 20.47
N PRO A 111 0.82 8.43 19.85
CA PRO A 111 1.69 9.57 19.50
C PRO A 111 1.06 10.44 18.40
N LEU A 112 1.47 11.71 18.35
CA LEU A 112 1.03 12.65 17.33
C LEU A 112 1.62 12.27 15.97
N LEU A 113 0.79 11.70 15.09
CA LEU A 113 1.21 11.12 13.81
C LEU A 113 0.42 11.72 12.64
N TYR A 114 1.16 12.16 11.62
CA TYR A 114 0.65 12.63 10.35
C TYR A 114 1.18 11.78 9.19
N LEU A 115 0.30 11.49 8.22
CA LEU A 115 0.65 10.84 6.97
C LEU A 115 0.48 11.81 5.80
N PHE A 116 1.46 11.83 4.90
CA PHE A 116 1.33 12.47 3.59
C PHE A 116 0.79 11.45 2.59
N ASP A 117 -0.33 11.80 1.96
CA ASP A 117 -0.82 11.04 0.82
C ASP A 117 -0.11 11.51 -0.44
N THR A 118 0.41 10.56 -1.21
CA THR A 118 1.21 10.86 -2.41
C THR A 118 0.58 10.29 -3.66
N PRO A 119 0.78 10.94 -4.83
CA PRO A 119 0.48 10.33 -6.12
C PRO A 119 1.14 8.96 -6.24
N GLY A 120 0.46 8.03 -6.91
CA GLY A 120 1.07 6.74 -7.21
C GLY A 120 2.25 6.91 -8.17
N VAL A 121 3.40 6.34 -7.83
CA VAL A 121 4.60 6.41 -8.68
C VAL A 121 4.87 5.02 -9.24
N LEU A 122 4.80 4.89 -10.56
CA LEU A 122 5.22 3.70 -11.29
C LEU A 122 6.62 3.94 -11.85
N SER A 123 7.45 2.89 -11.91
CA SER A 123 8.74 2.96 -12.60
C SER A 123 8.53 3.37 -14.07
N PRO A 124 9.33 4.30 -14.63
CA PRO A 124 9.22 4.68 -16.04
C PRO A 124 9.56 3.52 -16.98
N ARG A 125 10.29 2.51 -16.49
CA ARG A 125 10.64 1.31 -17.24
C ARG A 125 10.02 0.10 -16.56
N ILE A 126 9.12 -0.57 -17.28
CA ILE A 126 8.59 -1.88 -16.89
C ILE A 126 9.53 -2.94 -17.46
N GLU A 127 10.07 -3.78 -16.57
CA GLU A 127 11.13 -4.74 -16.91
C GLU A 127 10.68 -5.85 -17.86
N SER A 128 9.39 -6.22 -17.82
CA SER A 128 8.84 -7.27 -18.68
C SER A 128 7.38 -7.02 -19.05
N VAL A 129 6.98 -7.52 -20.22
CA VAL A 129 5.58 -7.48 -20.69
C VAL A 129 4.66 -8.15 -19.66
N GLU A 130 5.07 -9.30 -19.11
CA GLU A 130 4.30 -10.01 -18.09
C GLU A 130 4.06 -9.14 -16.84
N THR A 131 5.06 -8.37 -16.40
CA THR A 131 4.91 -7.43 -15.28
C THR A 131 3.94 -6.32 -15.64
N GLY A 132 4.04 -5.77 -16.85
CA GLY A 132 3.12 -4.76 -17.37
C GLY A 132 1.67 -5.25 -17.40
N MET A 133 1.44 -6.46 -17.89
CA MET A 133 0.11 -7.07 -17.94
C MET A 133 -0.48 -7.30 -16.54
N LYS A 134 0.32 -7.79 -15.59
CA LYS A 134 -0.13 -7.94 -14.19
C LYS A 134 -0.44 -6.60 -13.53
N LEU A 135 0.38 -5.58 -13.80
CA LEU A 135 0.15 -4.22 -13.32
C LEU A 135 -1.14 -3.62 -13.89
N ALA A 136 -1.41 -3.84 -15.18
CA ALA A 136 -2.62 -3.40 -15.84
C ALA A 136 -3.87 -4.13 -15.29
N LEU A 137 -3.82 -5.45 -15.13
CA LEU A 137 -4.90 -6.23 -14.49
C LEU A 137 -5.18 -5.80 -13.04
N CYS A 138 -4.18 -5.29 -12.32
CA CYS A 138 -4.35 -4.72 -10.99
C CYS A 138 -4.85 -3.25 -11.02
N GLY A 139 -5.18 -2.71 -12.19
CA GLY A 139 -5.62 -1.33 -12.39
C GLY A 139 -4.54 -0.30 -12.08
N THR A 140 -3.25 -0.64 -12.14
CA THR A 140 -2.17 0.32 -11.81
C THR A 140 -1.72 1.13 -13.03
N ILE A 141 -2.06 0.64 -14.22
CA ILE A 141 -1.86 1.27 -15.53
C ILE A 141 -3.26 1.49 -16.12
N LEU A 142 -3.44 2.55 -16.92
CA LEU A 142 -4.72 2.82 -17.57
C LEU A 142 -5.02 1.74 -18.62
N ASP A 143 -6.21 1.16 -18.53
CA ASP A 143 -6.66 0.01 -19.33
C ASP A 143 -6.48 0.22 -20.84
N HIS A 144 -6.88 1.39 -21.35
CA HIS A 144 -6.78 1.74 -22.77
C HIS A 144 -5.34 1.85 -23.29
N LEU A 145 -4.33 2.02 -22.41
CA LEU A 145 -2.92 2.04 -22.84
C LEU A 145 -2.40 0.64 -23.18
N VAL A 146 -3.03 -0.39 -22.62
CA VAL A 146 -2.66 -1.80 -22.86
C VAL A 146 -3.61 -2.45 -23.84
N GLY A 147 -4.90 -2.12 -23.79
CA GLY A 147 -5.97 -2.71 -24.58
C GLY A 147 -6.76 -3.73 -23.76
N GLU A 148 -8.05 -3.45 -23.56
CA GLU A 148 -8.95 -4.27 -22.74
C GLU A 148 -9.04 -5.72 -23.23
N ASP A 149 -9.10 -5.93 -24.54
CA ASP A 149 -9.13 -7.26 -25.16
C ASP A 149 -7.85 -8.07 -24.86
N ILE A 150 -6.70 -7.40 -24.86
CA ILE A 150 -5.40 -8.03 -24.59
C ILE A 150 -5.32 -8.42 -23.12
N MET A 151 -5.78 -7.55 -22.22
CA MET A 151 -5.86 -7.84 -20.80
C MET A 151 -6.81 -9.00 -20.50
N ALA A 152 -7.99 -9.02 -21.10
CA ALA A 152 -8.97 -10.09 -20.95
C ALA A 152 -8.42 -11.43 -21.43
N ASN A 153 -7.77 -11.45 -22.60
CA ASN A 153 -7.12 -12.65 -23.12
C ASN A 153 -6.00 -13.16 -22.20
N TYR A 154 -5.14 -12.27 -21.71
CA TYR A 154 -4.07 -12.65 -20.78
C TYR A 154 -4.61 -13.18 -19.45
N LEU A 155 -5.68 -12.58 -18.91
CA LEU A 155 -6.35 -13.07 -17.71
C LEU A 155 -6.93 -14.46 -17.92
N LEU A 156 -7.66 -14.68 -19.02
CA LEU A 156 -8.24 -15.98 -19.37
C LEU A 156 -7.15 -17.05 -19.51
N TYR A 157 -6.07 -16.74 -20.25
CA TYR A 157 -4.91 -17.62 -20.38
C TYR A 157 -4.34 -18.01 -19.01
N THR A 158 -4.15 -17.03 -18.12
CA THR A 158 -3.58 -17.25 -16.79
C THR A 158 -4.49 -18.11 -15.91
N LEU A 159 -5.80 -17.89 -15.94
CA LEU A 159 -6.77 -18.68 -15.16
C LEU A 159 -6.84 -20.13 -15.64
N ASN A 160 -6.80 -20.36 -16.96
CA ASN A 160 -6.77 -21.70 -17.55
C ASN A 160 -5.53 -22.49 -17.11
N GLN A 161 -4.35 -21.84 -17.08
CA GLN A 161 -3.11 -22.47 -16.62
C GLN A 161 -3.16 -22.87 -15.13
N GLN A 162 -3.94 -22.16 -14.31
CA GLN A 162 -4.09 -22.45 -12.88
C GLN A 162 -5.22 -23.44 -12.56
N GLN A 163 -5.93 -23.95 -13.57
CA GLN A 163 -7.14 -24.77 -13.40
C GLN A 163 -8.21 -24.10 -12.52
N GLN A 164 -8.22 -22.76 -12.49
CA GLN A 164 -9.20 -21.98 -11.74
C GLN A 164 -10.47 -21.70 -12.54
N TYR A 165 -10.48 -22.12 -13.81
CA TYR A 165 -11.65 -22.20 -14.68
C TYR A 165 -11.87 -23.68 -15.01
N ARG A 166 -12.80 -24.31 -14.30
CA ARG A 166 -13.42 -25.59 -14.65
C ARG A 166 -14.92 -25.46 -14.42
#